data_AF-A0A6C0KMH8-F1
#
_entry.id   AF-A0A6C0KMH8-F1
#
_cell.length_a   1.000
_cell.length_b   1.000
_cell.length_c   1.000
_cell.angle_alpha   90.00
_cell.angle_beta   90.00
_cell.angle_gamma   90.00
#
_symmetry.space_group_name_H-M   'P 1'
#
loop_
_entity.id
_entity.type
_entity.pdbx_description
1 polymer ?
#
loop_
_entity_poly.entity_id
_entity_poly.type
_entity_poly.pdbx_seq_one_letter_code
_entity_poly.pdbx_strand_id
1 'polypeptide(L)'
;MASRPANPFYNQITSVKEDYVNNAGAPSSVDLPLVTLPAGTILFRGLKIPDARKGEDIRSFYRDFLGTPEGSEEVCLSPVHNVFFYPFPYVAFGAHNVGKTFTIMQMVVLVHPITVVACIGPSPFVRGVSKAYSGTAPWQRCNNFSGPDYDCHPQSEREADAKTYDNCLSPEYQVRSGTRGWMAIANLDSINPRHSKWIQQKTESTMGTFLRSLNTQIPGEGKAAVAWAYTDATRNAGFPEIALYPYRTHKGRRLITRYCPNEKAAIRLLEKEAASDNLNYLPIAAFTKNGVIDMVSGYFSYDRLGVTENAFDAESAQQAILANVHTFMEMAQTRGLTLPHYGFSKLMFDSRTGFFALDKVVPFSLAIQGVPYRSLLFSLEGEEAQKRALKYMLIFRNFMPEHFLERFPIDPKFVVRRAMIFNRFPVLTELFTELQLNVPRDYLEPLGRAGRLYKRETVKVNKVPKPQAPAPIRAPVAQAPPIVNQPSPAYAAVTPPANEQSPAYAAVTPPNGVKTPNGVNTPVQQVGGFGEDLARQYASLFANVWKNKK
;
A
#
# COMPACT_ATOMS: atom_id res chain seq x y z
N MET A 1 31.06 29.03 7.32
CA MET A 1 29.85 28.70 8.09
C MET A 1 29.10 27.61 7.33
N ALA A 2 29.13 26.37 7.82
CA ALA A 2 28.43 25.27 7.16
C ALA A 2 26.92 25.45 7.32
N SER A 3 26.20 25.55 6.20
CA SER A 3 24.74 25.49 6.19
C SER A 3 24.32 24.13 6.75
N ARG A 4 23.51 24.15 7.82
CA ARG A 4 22.80 22.93 8.26
C ARG A 4 22.01 22.40 7.05
N PRO A 5 22.08 21.10 6.73
CA PRO A 5 21.24 20.55 5.67
C PRO A 5 19.78 20.80 6.03
N ALA A 6 19.03 21.38 5.09
CA ALA A 6 17.59 21.52 5.22
C ALA A 6 17.01 20.12 5.40
N ASN A 7 16.44 19.87 6.58
CA ASN A 7 15.86 18.58 6.94
C ASN A 7 14.68 18.29 5.98
N PRO A 8 14.74 17.26 5.09
CA PRO A 8 13.73 17.03 4.06
C PRO A 8 12.49 16.33 4.66
N PHE A 9 11.86 16.95 5.65
CA PHE A 9 11.00 16.23 6.57
C PHE A 9 9.52 16.67 6.59
N TYR A 10 8.71 15.66 6.27
CA TYR A 10 7.34 15.34 6.69
C TYR A 10 6.13 16.19 6.29
N ASN A 11 6.24 17.40 5.74
CA ASN A 11 5.02 18.24 5.59
C ASN A 11 4.45 18.35 4.19
N GLN A 12 5.24 18.00 3.18
CA GLN A 12 4.91 18.23 1.78
C GLN A 12 5.70 17.26 0.91
N ILE A 13 5.20 17.06 -0.31
CA ILE A 13 5.99 16.42 -1.36
C ILE A 13 7.17 17.34 -1.66
N THR A 14 8.38 16.85 -1.43
CA THR A 14 9.63 17.59 -1.65
C THR A 14 10.22 17.13 -2.97
N SER A 15 10.45 18.07 -3.89
CA SER A 15 11.10 17.78 -5.16
C SER A 15 12.61 17.72 -4.97
N VAL A 16 13.23 16.60 -5.30
CA VAL A 16 14.68 16.40 -5.24
C VAL A 16 15.22 16.10 -6.64
N LYS A 17 16.13 16.94 -7.12
CA LYS A 17 16.77 16.75 -8.42
C LYS A 17 17.79 15.62 -8.35
N GLU A 18 17.70 14.69 -9.28
CA GLU A 18 18.57 13.53 -9.41
C GLU A 18 19.16 13.47 -10.82
N ASP A 19 20.47 13.60 -10.91
CA ASP A 19 21.20 13.44 -12.17
C ASP A 19 21.49 11.95 -12.44
N TYR A 20 21.43 11.56 -13.71
CA TYR A 20 21.67 10.18 -14.14
C TYR A 20 22.16 10.13 -15.59
N VAL A 21 22.67 8.96 -15.99
CA VAL A 21 23.07 8.64 -17.37
C VAL A 21 22.03 7.69 -17.96
N ASN A 22 21.43 8.06 -19.08
CA ASN A 22 20.43 7.23 -19.77
C ASN A 22 21.07 6.10 -20.59
N ASN A 23 20.27 5.22 -21.21
CA ASN A 23 20.79 4.11 -22.01
C ASN A 23 21.64 4.53 -23.23
N ALA A 24 21.51 5.77 -23.70
CA ALA A 24 22.33 6.31 -24.78
C ALA A 24 23.67 6.91 -24.27
N GLY A 25 23.96 6.79 -22.98
CA GLY A 25 25.16 7.38 -22.37
C GLY A 25 25.08 8.89 -22.16
N ALA A 26 23.92 9.51 -22.40
CA ALA A 26 23.76 10.96 -22.25
C ALA A 26 23.38 11.34 -20.80
N PRO A 27 23.96 12.42 -20.26
CA PRO A 27 23.55 12.97 -18.97
C PRO A 27 22.10 13.48 -19.04
N SER A 28 21.35 13.23 -17.98
CA SER A 28 19.94 13.58 -17.84
C SER A 28 19.64 13.86 -16.37
N SER A 29 18.48 14.46 -16.08
CA SER A 29 18.07 14.71 -14.70
C SER A 29 16.56 14.53 -14.52
N VAL A 30 16.15 14.15 -13.32
CA VAL A 30 14.75 14.03 -12.93
C VAL A 30 14.51 14.68 -11.57
N ASP A 31 13.41 15.43 -11.47
CA ASP A 31 12.94 15.99 -10.21
C ASP A 31 12.00 15.00 -9.53
N LEU A 32 12.52 14.21 -8.58
CA LEU A 32 11.75 13.20 -7.88
C LEU A 32 10.85 13.84 -6.79
N PRO A 33 9.53 13.64 -6.85
CA PRO A 33 8.60 14.03 -5.80
C PRO A 33 8.69 13.05 -4.63
N LEU A 34 9.35 13.41 -3.54
CA LEU A 34 9.53 12.54 -2.38
C LEU A 34 8.58 12.90 -1.23
N VAL A 35 8.06 11.88 -0.55
CA VAL A 35 7.29 12.04 0.71
C VAL A 35 7.76 11.01 1.71
N THR A 36 7.77 11.39 3.00
CA THR A 36 8.14 10.47 4.08
C THR A 36 6.90 10.07 4.89
N LEU A 37 6.65 8.76 4.94
CA LEU A 37 5.69 8.13 5.84
C LEU A 37 6.37 7.93 7.20
N PRO A 38 5.75 8.28 8.33
CA PRO A 38 6.34 8.13 9.64
C PRO A 38 6.33 6.67 10.07
N ALA A 39 7.19 6.35 11.03
CA ALA A 39 7.00 5.16 11.86
C ALA A 39 5.61 5.21 12.51
N GLY A 40 5.01 4.05 12.76
CA GLY A 40 3.65 3.89 13.24
C GLY A 40 2.59 3.84 12.14
N THR A 41 2.90 4.23 10.89
CA THR A 41 1.95 4.10 9.78
C THR A 41 1.51 2.65 9.62
N ILE A 42 0.21 2.42 9.52
CA ILE A 42 -0.38 1.11 9.28
C ILE A 42 -0.62 0.90 7.80
N LEU A 43 -0.25 -0.28 7.34
CA LEU A 43 -0.40 -0.74 5.96
C LEU A 43 -1.02 -2.14 5.94
N PHE A 44 -1.67 -2.46 4.84
CA PHE A 44 -2.41 -3.70 4.63
C PHE A 44 -1.99 -4.36 3.32
N ARG A 45 -2.01 -5.69 3.30
CA ARG A 45 -1.67 -6.45 2.11
C ARG A 45 -2.51 -7.71 1.99
N GLY A 46 -3.05 -7.96 0.80
CA GLY A 46 -3.65 -9.24 0.45
C GLY A 46 -2.57 -10.28 0.14
N LEU A 47 -2.70 -11.47 0.70
CA LEU A 47 -1.80 -12.60 0.52
C LEU A 47 -2.59 -13.86 0.18
N LYS A 48 -1.94 -14.80 -0.50
CA LYS A 48 -2.43 -16.17 -0.66
C LYS A 48 -1.64 -17.07 0.28
N ILE A 49 -2.36 -17.88 1.06
CA ILE A 49 -1.75 -18.97 1.84
C ILE A 49 -1.17 -19.99 0.85
N PRO A 50 0.14 -20.31 0.92
CA PRO A 50 0.71 -21.36 0.09
C PRO A 50 0.06 -22.71 0.42
N ASP A 51 -0.41 -23.42 -0.60
CA ASP A 51 -1.02 -24.76 -0.48
C ASP A 51 0.04 -25.86 -0.60
N ALA A 52 0.61 -26.26 0.54
CA ALA A 52 1.61 -27.32 0.61
C ALA A 52 1.12 -28.67 0.04
N ARG A 53 -0.20 -28.92 0.00
CA ARG A 53 -0.78 -30.15 -0.57
C ARG A 53 -0.72 -30.16 -2.08
N LYS A 54 -0.71 -28.98 -2.70
CA LYS A 54 -0.46 -28.77 -4.14
C LYS A 54 1.04 -28.60 -4.44
N GLY A 55 1.90 -28.86 -3.45
CA GLY A 55 3.35 -28.70 -3.57
C GLY A 55 3.81 -27.24 -3.53
N GLU A 56 2.97 -26.28 -3.15
CA GLU A 56 3.41 -24.89 -3.00
C GLU A 56 4.33 -24.74 -1.79
N ASP A 57 5.38 -23.94 -1.96
CA ASP A 57 6.38 -23.74 -0.91
C ASP A 57 5.85 -22.87 0.23
N ILE A 58 5.78 -23.43 1.44
CA ILE A 58 5.33 -22.71 2.65
C ILE A 58 6.17 -21.49 2.97
N ARG A 59 7.46 -21.48 2.58
CA ARG A 59 8.37 -20.35 2.78
C ARG A 59 7.91 -19.10 2.02
N SER A 60 7.07 -19.28 0.99
CA SER A 60 6.43 -18.18 0.27
C SER A 60 5.59 -17.27 1.16
N PHE A 61 5.11 -17.75 2.31
CA PHE A 61 4.45 -16.92 3.33
C PHE A 61 5.37 -15.81 3.87
N TYR A 62 6.68 -16.03 3.88
CA TYR A 62 7.69 -15.09 4.37
C TYR A 62 8.36 -14.28 3.26
N ARG A 63 7.92 -14.44 2.01
CA ARG A 63 8.58 -13.87 0.82
C ARG A 63 8.76 -12.36 0.89
N ASP A 64 7.78 -11.68 1.46
CA ASP A 64 7.80 -10.22 1.61
C ASP A 64 9.03 -9.70 2.37
N PHE A 65 9.56 -10.52 3.27
CA PHE A 65 10.69 -10.15 4.10
C PHE A 65 11.99 -10.81 3.67
N LEU A 66 11.92 -12.05 3.16
CA LEU A 66 13.10 -12.88 2.90
C LEU A 66 13.40 -13.10 1.42
N GLY A 67 12.49 -12.71 0.54
CA GLY A 67 12.57 -12.99 -0.89
C GLY A 67 11.96 -14.34 -1.28
N THR A 68 12.03 -14.67 -2.56
CA THR A 68 11.37 -15.86 -3.14
C THR A 68 12.12 -17.13 -2.72
N PRO A 69 11.42 -18.22 -2.38
CA PRO A 69 12.06 -19.53 -2.22
C PRO A 69 12.76 -19.97 -3.51
N GLU A 70 14.01 -20.40 -3.39
CA GLU A 70 14.83 -20.90 -4.50
C GLU A 70 15.29 -22.34 -4.17
N GLY A 71 14.95 -23.29 -5.04
CA GLY A 71 15.18 -24.71 -4.79
C GLY A 71 14.53 -25.19 -3.49
N SER A 72 15.06 -26.24 -2.88
CA SER A 72 14.54 -26.79 -1.61
C SER A 72 15.12 -26.12 -0.36
N GLU A 73 16.21 -25.36 -0.49
CA GLU A 73 17.02 -24.97 0.66
C GLU A 73 17.29 -23.48 0.78
N GLU A 74 16.91 -22.65 -0.19
CA GLU A 74 17.28 -21.24 -0.18
C GLU A 74 16.07 -20.31 -0.33
N VAL A 75 16.28 -19.07 0.09
CA VAL A 75 15.45 -17.93 -0.28
C VAL A 75 16.37 -16.86 -0.87
N CYS A 76 15.89 -16.14 -1.88
CA CYS A 76 16.62 -15.08 -2.54
C CYS A 76 15.79 -13.80 -2.62
N LEU A 77 16.37 -12.71 -2.11
CA LEU A 77 15.79 -11.38 -2.18
C LEU A 77 16.53 -10.55 -3.25
N SER A 78 15.79 -10.16 -4.29
CA SER A 78 16.28 -9.25 -5.33
C SER A 78 16.58 -7.85 -4.76
N PRO A 79 17.61 -7.14 -5.27
CA PRO A 79 17.89 -5.75 -4.87
C PRO A 79 16.83 -4.75 -5.36
N VAL A 80 15.86 -5.17 -6.17
CA VAL A 80 14.73 -4.34 -6.59
C VAL A 80 13.38 -4.92 -6.13
N HIS A 81 13.41 -5.76 -5.08
CA HIS A 81 12.21 -6.40 -4.55
C HIS A 81 11.18 -5.37 -4.04
N ASN A 82 9.97 -5.44 -4.56
CA ASN A 82 8.85 -4.60 -4.15
C ASN A 82 7.83 -5.41 -3.35
N VAL A 83 7.45 -4.88 -2.20
CA VAL A 83 6.36 -5.39 -1.37
C VAL A 83 5.22 -4.39 -1.42
N PHE A 84 4.09 -4.80 -1.97
CA PHE A 84 2.96 -3.93 -2.28
C PHE A 84 1.95 -3.91 -1.14
N PHE A 85 1.68 -2.70 -0.67
CA PHE A 85 0.74 -2.43 0.40
C PHE A 85 -0.34 -1.44 -0.03
N TYR A 86 -1.45 -1.48 0.70
CA TYR A 86 -2.49 -0.48 0.68
C TYR A 86 -2.61 0.14 2.07
N PRO A 87 -2.84 1.45 2.20
CA PRO A 87 -3.03 2.08 3.49
C PRO A 87 -4.41 1.82 4.12
N PHE A 88 -5.23 1.00 3.47
CA PHE A 88 -6.63 0.78 3.82
C PHE A 88 -6.96 -0.71 3.85
N PRO A 89 -7.75 -1.16 4.85
CA PRO A 89 -7.81 -2.55 5.28
C PRO A 89 -8.51 -3.50 4.32
N TYR A 90 -9.33 -2.99 3.40
CA TYR A 90 -10.14 -3.82 2.50
C TYR A 90 -9.69 -3.74 1.04
N VAL A 91 -8.93 -2.71 0.67
CA VAL A 91 -8.72 -2.30 -0.72
C VAL A 91 -8.05 -3.39 -1.55
N ALA A 92 -7.18 -4.23 -0.96
CA ALA A 92 -6.50 -5.28 -1.70
C ALA A 92 -7.48 -6.25 -2.38
N PHE A 93 -8.67 -6.49 -1.81
CA PHE A 93 -9.69 -7.35 -2.43
C PHE A 93 -10.35 -6.72 -3.66
N GLY A 94 -10.34 -5.39 -3.76
CA GLY A 94 -10.82 -4.67 -4.94
C GLY A 94 -9.80 -4.64 -6.09
N ALA A 95 -8.55 -5.06 -5.84
CA ALA A 95 -7.51 -5.10 -6.84
C ALA A 95 -7.86 -6.06 -7.98
N HIS A 96 -7.68 -5.60 -9.22
CA HIS A 96 -8.17 -6.31 -10.40
C HIS A 96 -7.52 -7.68 -10.58
N ASN A 97 -8.32 -8.73 -10.76
CA ASN A 97 -7.95 -10.15 -10.92
C ASN A 97 -7.18 -10.77 -9.73
N VAL A 98 -6.19 -10.08 -9.18
CA VAL A 98 -5.33 -10.57 -8.09
C VAL A 98 -6.09 -10.57 -6.77
N GLY A 99 -6.92 -9.56 -6.52
CA GLY A 99 -7.70 -9.42 -5.28
C GLY A 99 -8.57 -10.63 -4.96
N LYS A 100 -9.10 -11.28 -6.01
CA LYS A 100 -9.95 -12.48 -5.93
C LYS A 100 -9.22 -13.74 -5.49
N THR A 101 -7.89 -13.71 -5.44
CA THR A 101 -7.07 -14.88 -5.08
C THR A 101 -6.54 -14.82 -3.64
N PHE A 102 -6.79 -13.71 -2.94
CA PHE A 102 -6.30 -13.52 -1.59
C PHE A 102 -7.12 -14.31 -0.59
N THR A 103 -6.43 -15.12 0.22
CA THR A 103 -7.00 -15.90 1.33
C THR A 103 -6.61 -15.34 2.69
N ILE A 104 -5.77 -14.30 2.71
CA ILE A 104 -5.36 -13.54 3.89
C ILE A 104 -5.35 -12.05 3.58
N MET A 105 -5.76 -11.25 4.56
CA MET A 105 -5.33 -9.86 4.67
C MET A 105 -4.31 -9.75 5.81
N GLN A 106 -3.17 -9.14 5.58
CA GLN A 106 -2.16 -8.88 6.60
C GLN A 106 -2.13 -7.39 6.93
N MET A 107 -2.04 -7.06 8.22
CA MET A 107 -1.79 -5.71 8.72
C MET A 107 -0.33 -5.63 9.21
N VAL A 108 0.38 -4.59 8.78
CA VAL A 108 1.76 -4.30 9.19
C VAL A 108 1.88 -2.86 9.69
N VAL A 109 2.90 -2.60 10.50
CA VAL A 109 3.28 -1.27 10.96
C VAL A 109 4.65 -0.90 10.41
N LEU A 110 4.83 0.32 9.92
CA LEU A 110 6.16 0.87 9.66
C LEU A 110 6.87 1.13 10.98
N VAL A 111 8.05 0.57 11.18
CA VAL A 111 8.83 0.80 12.42
C VAL A 111 9.89 1.88 12.26
N HIS A 112 10.13 2.31 11.03
CA HIS A 112 10.97 3.44 10.68
C HIS A 112 10.22 4.44 9.82
N PRO A 113 10.64 5.72 9.81
CA PRO A 113 10.22 6.62 8.76
C PRO A 113 10.75 6.15 7.41
N ILE A 114 9.88 6.14 6.40
CA ILE A 114 10.23 5.68 5.05
C ILE A 114 9.93 6.76 4.03
N THR A 115 10.98 7.15 3.29
CA THR A 115 10.84 8.05 2.14
C THR A 115 10.50 7.25 0.89
N VAL A 116 9.48 7.72 0.17
CA VAL A 116 8.98 7.11 -1.07
C VAL A 116 8.83 8.16 -2.17
N VAL A 117 8.98 7.74 -3.42
CA VAL A 117 8.57 8.55 -4.58
C VAL A 117 7.04 8.60 -4.64
N ALA A 118 6.46 9.78 -4.54
CA ALA A 118 5.02 9.99 -4.56
C ALA A 118 4.50 10.26 -5.97
N CYS A 119 3.60 9.44 -6.47
CA CYS A 119 2.88 9.59 -7.74
C CYS A 119 1.39 9.86 -7.51
N ILE A 120 1.08 10.54 -6.41
CA ILE A 120 -0.27 10.99 -6.04
C ILE A 120 -0.26 12.50 -5.77
N GLY A 121 -1.39 13.15 -6.06
CA GLY A 121 -1.57 14.58 -5.97
C GLY A 121 -1.17 15.12 -4.60
N PRO A 122 -0.41 16.22 -4.53
CA PRO A 122 -0.08 17.20 -5.57
C PRO A 122 1.14 16.86 -6.44
N SER A 123 1.69 15.66 -6.36
CA SER A 123 2.82 15.26 -7.22
C SER A 123 2.49 15.47 -8.70
N PRO A 124 3.47 15.91 -9.53
CA PRO A 124 3.32 15.91 -10.98
C PRO A 124 3.40 14.50 -11.57
N PHE A 125 3.88 13.51 -10.81
CA PHE A 125 4.05 12.15 -11.29
C PHE A 125 2.75 11.34 -11.20
N VAL A 126 2.62 10.38 -12.12
CA VAL A 126 1.56 9.36 -12.14
C VAL A 126 2.17 7.97 -12.36
N ARG A 127 1.41 6.90 -12.05
CA ARG A 127 1.85 5.54 -12.41
C ARG A 127 2.01 5.46 -13.93
N GLY A 128 3.22 5.20 -14.41
CA GLY A 128 3.49 5.34 -15.85
C GLY A 128 4.78 6.07 -16.16
N VAL A 129 5.03 7.18 -15.46
CA VAL A 129 6.09 8.14 -15.79
C VAL A 129 7.48 7.50 -15.82
N SER A 130 7.72 6.52 -14.97
CA SER A 130 8.93 5.69 -14.93
C SER A 130 9.33 5.04 -16.27
N LYS A 131 8.40 4.85 -17.21
CA LYS A 131 8.69 4.32 -18.57
C LYS A 131 9.64 5.22 -19.35
N ALA A 132 9.65 6.51 -19.06
CA ALA A 132 10.51 7.47 -19.76
C ALA A 132 11.96 7.45 -19.25
N TYR A 133 12.23 6.77 -18.14
CA TYR A 133 13.54 6.76 -17.49
C TYR A 133 14.27 5.44 -17.79
N SER A 134 15.58 5.53 -18.00
CA SER A 134 16.45 4.42 -18.39
C SER A 134 17.86 4.58 -17.81
N GLY A 135 18.73 3.59 -18.04
CA GLY A 135 20.13 3.62 -17.63
C GLY A 135 20.28 3.59 -16.12
N THR A 136 20.94 4.61 -15.56
CA THR A 136 21.19 4.75 -14.12
C THR A 136 20.15 5.61 -13.41
N ALA A 137 19.02 5.92 -14.07
CA ALA A 137 17.97 6.71 -13.47
C ALA A 137 17.48 6.11 -12.13
N PRO A 138 17.18 6.96 -11.14
CA PRO A 138 16.84 6.51 -9.79
C PRO A 138 15.52 5.73 -9.70
N TRP A 139 14.61 5.95 -10.65
CA TRP A 139 13.27 5.34 -10.70
C TRP A 139 12.93 4.98 -12.14
N GLN A 140 12.64 3.70 -12.40
CA GLN A 140 12.44 3.16 -13.75
C GLN A 140 11.45 1.98 -13.73
N ARG A 141 11.24 1.33 -14.87
CA ARG A 141 10.52 0.05 -14.93
C ARG A 141 11.37 -1.11 -14.41
N CYS A 142 10.71 -2.07 -13.75
CA CYS A 142 11.42 -3.20 -13.14
C CYS A 142 12.13 -4.09 -14.16
N ASN A 143 11.65 -4.15 -15.41
CA ASN A 143 12.31 -4.91 -16.48
C ASN A 143 13.67 -4.33 -16.89
N ASN A 144 13.98 -3.08 -16.56
CA ASN A 144 15.33 -2.51 -16.73
C ASN A 144 16.34 -3.08 -15.71
N PHE A 145 15.87 -3.81 -14.69
CA PHE A 145 16.66 -4.48 -13.67
C PHE A 145 16.50 -6.00 -13.83
N SER A 146 17.14 -6.53 -14.88
CA SER A 146 17.09 -7.95 -15.25
C SER A 146 18.50 -8.50 -15.46
N GLY A 147 18.65 -9.82 -15.36
CA GLY A 147 19.93 -10.53 -15.41
C GLY A 147 20.42 -10.98 -14.03
N PRO A 148 21.60 -11.62 -13.98
CA PRO A 148 22.09 -12.35 -12.79
C PRO A 148 22.33 -11.46 -11.55
N ASP A 149 22.41 -10.15 -11.72
CA ASP A 149 22.55 -9.21 -10.59
C ASP A 149 21.20 -8.87 -9.91
N TYR A 150 20.09 -9.16 -10.59
CA TYR A 150 18.75 -8.74 -10.19
C TYR A 150 17.75 -9.89 -10.07
N ASP A 151 17.99 -10.98 -10.82
CA ASP A 151 17.11 -12.13 -10.93
C ASP A 151 17.66 -13.30 -10.10
N CYS A 152 16.84 -13.80 -9.17
CA CYS A 152 17.19 -14.94 -8.32
C CYS A 152 17.28 -16.26 -9.11
N HIS A 153 16.58 -16.35 -10.23
CA HIS A 153 16.59 -17.46 -11.17
C HIS A 153 16.31 -16.94 -12.59
N PRO A 154 16.63 -17.74 -13.64
CA PRO A 154 16.26 -17.41 -15.01
C PRO A 154 14.76 -17.16 -15.14
N GLN A 155 14.39 -15.93 -15.52
CA GLN A 155 12.98 -15.51 -15.56
C GLN A 155 12.21 -16.25 -16.65
N SER A 156 11.01 -16.73 -16.31
CA SER A 156 10.03 -17.16 -17.30
C SER A 156 9.50 -15.97 -18.12
N GLU A 157 8.91 -16.24 -19.28
CA GLU A 157 8.28 -15.19 -20.12
C GLU A 157 7.24 -14.39 -19.34
N ARG A 158 6.45 -15.07 -18.49
CA ARG A 158 5.44 -14.45 -17.64
C ARG A 158 6.04 -13.52 -16.58
N GLU A 159 7.16 -13.89 -15.97
CA GLU A 159 7.83 -13.05 -14.97
C GLU A 159 8.49 -11.84 -15.62
N ALA A 160 9.13 -12.04 -16.79
CA ALA A 160 9.68 -10.96 -17.59
C ALA A 160 8.61 -9.95 -18.01
N ASP A 161 7.44 -10.43 -18.45
CA ASP A 161 6.30 -9.58 -18.80
C ASP A 161 5.75 -8.82 -17.60
N ALA A 162 5.58 -9.48 -16.45
CA ALA A 162 5.11 -8.86 -15.21
C ALA A 162 5.99 -7.65 -14.81
N LYS A 163 7.31 -7.77 -14.94
CA LYS A 163 8.26 -6.68 -14.64
C LYS A 163 8.10 -5.44 -15.53
N THR A 164 7.44 -5.54 -16.69
CA THR A 164 7.19 -4.38 -17.57
C THR A 164 6.11 -3.44 -17.03
N TYR A 165 5.25 -3.93 -16.13
CA TYR A 165 4.11 -3.18 -15.58
C TYR A 165 4.40 -2.46 -14.27
N ASP A 166 5.51 -2.80 -13.60
CA ASP A 166 5.88 -2.27 -12.29
C ASP A 166 7.03 -1.26 -12.36
N ASN A 167 7.13 -0.45 -11.30
CA ASN A 167 8.18 0.52 -11.14
C ASN A 167 9.17 0.02 -10.09
N CYS A 168 10.46 0.26 -10.29
CA CYS A 168 11.52 -0.11 -9.36
C CYS A 168 12.44 1.08 -9.15
N LEU A 169 13.06 1.13 -7.98
CA LEU A 169 14.12 2.09 -7.68
C LEU A 169 15.48 1.44 -7.96
N SER A 170 16.42 2.21 -8.51
CA SER A 170 17.81 1.75 -8.67
C SER A 170 18.38 1.39 -7.30
N PRO A 171 19.02 0.22 -7.13
CA PRO A 171 19.67 -0.16 -5.88
C PRO A 171 20.70 0.86 -5.40
N GLU A 172 21.47 1.45 -6.31
CA GLU A 172 22.47 2.47 -6.02
C GLU A 172 21.80 3.75 -5.50
N TYR A 173 20.70 4.17 -6.12
CA TYR A 173 19.89 5.29 -5.62
C TYR A 173 19.35 5.01 -4.23
N GLN A 174 18.80 3.82 -3.98
CA GLN A 174 18.28 3.45 -2.68
C GLN A 174 19.40 3.52 -1.62
N VAL A 175 20.57 2.94 -1.87
CA VAL A 175 21.70 2.99 -0.93
C VAL A 175 22.07 4.43 -0.56
N ARG A 176 22.24 5.32 -1.54
CA ARG A 176 22.72 6.69 -1.28
C ARG A 176 21.65 7.64 -0.72
N SER A 177 20.40 7.52 -1.16
CA SER A 177 19.33 8.47 -0.80
C SER A 177 18.57 8.08 0.47
N GLY A 178 18.56 6.79 0.82
CA GLY A 178 17.67 6.28 1.86
C GLY A 178 16.20 6.12 1.42
N THR A 179 15.84 6.47 0.19
CA THR A 179 14.50 6.18 -0.36
C THR A 179 14.31 4.67 -0.47
N ARG A 180 13.16 4.14 -0.01
CA ARG A 180 12.88 2.69 0.07
C ARG A 180 11.60 2.28 -0.62
N GLY A 181 11.05 3.12 -1.48
CA GLY A 181 9.81 2.76 -2.17
C GLY A 181 9.21 3.84 -3.03
N TRP A 182 8.02 3.55 -3.52
CA TRP A 182 7.19 4.48 -4.28
C TRP A 182 5.72 4.25 -3.95
N MET A 183 4.89 5.25 -4.25
CA MET A 183 3.45 5.22 -4.01
C MET A 183 2.72 5.75 -5.24
N ALA A 184 1.76 5.00 -5.78
CA ALA A 184 1.01 5.41 -6.96
C ALA A 184 -0.40 4.83 -6.99
N ILE A 185 -1.30 5.39 -7.82
CA ILE A 185 -2.61 4.80 -8.07
C ILE A 185 -2.51 3.90 -9.31
N ALA A 186 -2.77 2.61 -9.14
CA ALA A 186 -2.91 1.68 -10.25
C ALA A 186 -4.12 2.04 -11.11
N ASN A 187 -4.01 1.92 -12.43
CA ASN A 187 -5.20 2.12 -13.26
C ASN A 187 -6.27 1.06 -12.97
N LEU A 188 -5.88 -0.18 -12.67
CA LEU A 188 -6.80 -1.27 -12.41
C LEU A 188 -7.32 -1.34 -10.96
N ASP A 189 -6.70 -0.61 -10.04
CA ASP A 189 -7.16 -0.43 -8.65
C ASP A 189 -7.88 0.92 -8.46
N SER A 190 -8.12 1.61 -9.57
CA SER A 190 -8.82 2.89 -9.62
C SER A 190 -10.34 2.69 -9.56
N ILE A 191 -11.02 3.62 -8.89
CA ILE A 191 -12.48 3.69 -8.88
C ILE A 191 -12.99 4.14 -10.25
N ASN A 192 -12.23 4.99 -10.95
CA ASN A 192 -12.53 5.52 -12.28
C ASN A 192 -11.35 5.27 -13.25
N PRO A 193 -11.10 4.00 -13.61
CA PRO A 193 -9.96 3.63 -14.43
C PRO A 193 -10.01 4.38 -15.77
N ARG A 194 -8.88 4.97 -16.17
CA ARG A 194 -8.78 5.68 -17.44
C ARG A 194 -8.95 4.70 -18.58
N HIS A 195 -9.86 5.06 -19.49
CA HIS A 195 -10.31 4.27 -20.63
C HIS A 195 -9.15 3.67 -21.44
N SER A 196 -8.83 2.40 -21.20
CA SER A 196 -8.29 1.55 -22.27
C SER A 196 -9.44 1.19 -23.20
N LYS A 197 -9.16 0.90 -24.49
CA LYS A 197 -10.19 0.46 -25.46
C LYS A 197 -11.06 -0.70 -24.93
N TRP A 198 -10.53 -1.51 -24.02
CA TRP A 198 -11.22 -2.63 -23.34
C TRP A 198 -12.20 -2.19 -22.23
N ILE A 199 -11.94 -1.08 -21.53
CA ILE A 199 -12.80 -0.58 -20.44
C ILE A 199 -14.04 0.13 -21.00
N GLN A 200 -14.02 0.56 -22.27
CA GLN A 200 -15.17 1.20 -22.93
C GLN A 200 -16.44 0.33 -22.97
N GLN A 201 -16.31 -1.00 -22.78
CA GLN A 201 -17.44 -1.92 -22.76
C GLN A 201 -18.01 -2.20 -21.37
N LYS A 202 -17.31 -1.86 -20.27
CA LYS A 202 -17.79 -2.07 -18.90
C LYS A 202 -18.25 -0.76 -18.29
N THR A 203 -19.48 -0.73 -17.82
CA THR A 203 -20.08 0.42 -17.12
C THR A 203 -19.48 0.64 -15.73
N GLU A 204 -18.64 -0.28 -15.22
CA GLU A 204 -18.08 -0.20 -13.88
C GLU A 204 -16.66 -0.81 -13.75
N SER A 205 -15.83 -0.23 -12.86
CA SER A 205 -14.52 -0.74 -12.46
C SER A 205 -14.62 -1.84 -11.41
N THR A 206 -13.60 -2.73 -11.33
CA THR A 206 -13.54 -3.77 -10.29
C THR A 206 -13.51 -3.21 -8.88
N MET A 207 -12.80 -2.09 -8.68
CA MET A 207 -12.78 -1.39 -7.41
C MET A 207 -14.17 -0.80 -7.08
N GLY A 208 -14.87 -0.22 -8.06
CA GLY A 208 -16.24 0.25 -7.89
C GLY A 208 -17.18 -0.87 -7.44
N THR A 209 -17.13 -2.02 -8.13
CA THR A 209 -17.97 -3.18 -7.79
C THR A 209 -17.66 -3.67 -6.38
N PHE A 210 -16.38 -3.73 -6.03
CA PHE A 210 -15.93 -4.12 -4.70
C PHE A 210 -16.45 -3.17 -3.62
N LEU A 211 -16.33 -1.84 -3.79
CA LEU A 211 -16.80 -0.86 -2.81
C LEU A 211 -18.31 -0.93 -2.59
N ARG A 212 -19.09 -1.22 -3.64
CA ARG A 212 -20.53 -1.47 -3.51
C ARG A 212 -20.81 -2.69 -2.65
N SER A 213 -20.15 -3.79 -3.00
CA SER A 213 -20.27 -5.05 -2.27
C SER A 213 -19.87 -4.90 -0.81
N LEU A 214 -18.76 -4.20 -0.53
CA LEU A 214 -18.32 -3.88 0.82
C LEU A 214 -19.38 -3.09 1.59
N ASN A 215 -20.01 -2.08 1.00
CA ASN A 215 -21.06 -1.31 1.67
C ASN A 215 -22.34 -2.12 1.90
N THR A 216 -22.63 -3.14 1.08
CA THR A 216 -23.74 -4.06 1.30
C THR A 216 -23.44 -5.04 2.43
N GLN A 217 -22.21 -5.55 2.49
CA GLN A 217 -21.78 -6.53 3.50
C GLN A 217 -21.54 -5.88 4.87
N ILE A 218 -20.96 -4.69 4.89
CA ILE A 218 -20.66 -3.91 6.09
C ILE A 218 -21.18 -2.48 5.85
N PRO A 219 -22.41 -2.18 6.28
CA PRO A 219 -23.06 -0.89 6.03
C PRO A 219 -22.20 0.30 6.47
N GLY A 220 -21.88 1.18 5.51
CA GLY A 220 -21.08 2.39 5.75
C GLY A 220 -19.62 2.26 5.34
N GLU A 221 -19.01 1.08 5.40
CA GLU A 221 -17.56 0.91 5.16
C GLU A 221 -17.16 1.21 3.72
N GLY A 222 -17.97 0.80 2.73
CA GLY A 222 -17.68 1.15 1.34
C GLY A 222 -17.77 2.66 1.08
N LYS A 223 -18.67 3.37 1.78
CA LYS A 223 -18.77 4.84 1.72
C LYS A 223 -17.58 5.51 2.41
N ALA A 224 -17.19 5.02 3.58
CA ALA A 224 -16.00 5.48 4.29
C ALA A 224 -14.75 5.28 3.41
N ALA A 225 -14.58 4.10 2.80
CA ALA A 225 -13.49 3.82 1.89
C ALA A 225 -13.48 4.76 0.66
N VAL A 226 -14.62 5.17 0.11
CA VAL A 226 -14.62 6.18 -0.96
C VAL A 226 -14.05 7.52 -0.49
N ALA A 227 -14.36 7.95 0.74
CA ALA A 227 -13.74 9.13 1.32
C ALA A 227 -12.22 8.97 1.46
N TRP A 228 -11.71 7.75 1.35
CA TRP A 228 -10.30 7.40 1.48
C TRP A 228 -9.54 7.35 0.15
N ALA A 229 -10.22 7.50 -0.98
CA ALA A 229 -9.59 7.61 -2.28
C ALA A 229 -8.67 8.83 -2.39
N TYR A 230 -7.73 8.76 -3.33
CA TYR A 230 -6.74 9.75 -3.72
C TYR A 230 -6.89 10.08 -5.20
N THR A 231 -6.23 11.14 -5.66
CA THR A 231 -6.09 11.44 -7.09
C THR A 231 -4.62 11.62 -7.46
N ASP A 232 -4.26 11.27 -8.70
CA ASP A 232 -2.95 11.60 -9.27
C ASP A 232 -2.97 12.92 -10.06
N ALA A 233 -1.83 13.34 -10.64
CA ALA A 233 -1.72 14.57 -11.43
C ALA A 233 -2.71 14.65 -12.60
N THR A 234 -3.19 13.49 -13.05
CA THR A 234 -4.09 13.35 -14.17
C THR A 234 -5.55 13.17 -13.72
N ARG A 235 -5.82 13.26 -12.42
CA ARG A 235 -7.14 13.07 -11.79
C ARG A 235 -7.68 11.64 -11.92
N ASN A 236 -6.81 10.66 -12.14
CA ASN A 236 -7.17 9.25 -11.92
C ASN A 236 -7.39 9.06 -10.41
N ALA A 237 -8.52 8.50 -10.01
CA ALA A 237 -8.94 8.47 -8.62
C ALA A 237 -9.07 7.04 -8.08
N GLY A 238 -8.34 6.73 -7.02
CA GLY A 238 -8.30 5.38 -6.48
C GLY A 238 -7.51 5.32 -5.20
N PHE A 239 -7.12 4.12 -4.81
CA PHE A 239 -6.34 3.92 -3.60
C PHE A 239 -4.87 3.80 -3.95
N PRO A 240 -3.97 4.47 -3.21
CA PRO A 240 -2.55 4.38 -3.47
C PRO A 240 -2.06 2.99 -3.09
N GLU A 241 -1.41 2.34 -4.04
CA GLU A 241 -0.52 1.22 -3.81
C GLU A 241 0.83 1.79 -3.39
N ILE A 242 1.43 1.22 -2.34
CA ILE A 242 2.70 1.62 -1.77
C ILE A 242 3.65 0.42 -1.89
N ALA A 243 4.66 0.54 -2.73
CA ALA A 243 5.68 -0.48 -2.91
C ALA A 243 6.89 -0.14 -2.06
N LEU A 244 7.29 -1.04 -1.17
CA LEU A 244 8.40 -0.86 -0.24
C LEU A 244 9.44 -1.98 -0.39
N TYR A 245 10.71 -1.61 -0.25
CA TYR A 245 11.79 -2.57 -0.01
C TYR A 245 11.74 -3.00 1.47
N PRO A 246 11.88 -4.30 1.80
CA PRO A 246 11.72 -4.77 3.17
C PRO A 246 12.78 -4.25 4.14
N TYR A 247 13.99 -3.95 3.66
CA TYR A 247 15.11 -3.64 4.56
C TYR A 247 15.46 -2.16 4.65
N ARG A 248 15.77 -1.71 5.87
CA ARG A 248 16.31 -0.39 6.15
C ARG A 248 17.67 -0.21 5.49
N THR A 249 18.54 -1.20 5.62
CA THR A 249 19.89 -1.19 5.02
C THR A 249 19.89 -1.95 3.70
N HIS A 250 19.85 -1.20 2.59
CA HIS A 250 19.94 -1.76 1.25
C HIS A 250 21.37 -2.24 0.94
N LYS A 251 21.53 -3.40 0.29
CA LYS A 251 22.84 -4.00 -0.01
C LYS A 251 23.40 -3.63 -1.39
N GLY A 252 22.92 -2.52 -1.97
CA GLY A 252 23.20 -2.16 -3.37
C GLY A 252 22.74 -3.23 -4.36
N ARG A 253 23.44 -3.32 -5.49
CA ARG A 253 23.19 -4.27 -6.59
C ARG A 253 23.68 -5.67 -6.25
N ARG A 254 23.10 -6.28 -5.23
CA ARG A 254 23.45 -7.61 -4.76
C ARG A 254 22.20 -8.39 -4.38
N LEU A 255 22.06 -9.58 -4.96
CA LEU A 255 21.11 -10.59 -4.50
C LEU A 255 21.46 -11.02 -3.07
N ILE A 256 20.43 -11.12 -2.23
CA ILE A 256 20.58 -11.63 -0.87
C ILE A 256 20.04 -13.06 -0.85
N THR A 257 20.92 -14.02 -1.06
CA THR A 257 20.62 -15.46 -0.96
C THR A 257 20.95 -15.97 0.44
N ARG A 258 20.05 -16.76 1.02
CA ARG A 258 20.20 -17.30 2.38
C ARG A 258 19.70 -18.74 2.44
N TYR A 259 20.44 -19.57 3.16
CA TYR A 259 19.99 -20.90 3.54
C TYR A 259 18.73 -20.81 4.42
N CYS A 260 17.65 -21.41 3.94
CA CYS A 260 16.31 -21.39 4.51
C CYS A 260 15.55 -22.67 4.12
N PRO A 261 15.91 -23.85 4.64
CA PRO A 261 15.35 -25.14 4.22
C PRO A 261 13.91 -25.41 4.68
N ASN A 262 13.38 -24.58 5.58
CA ASN A 262 12.05 -24.78 6.15
C ASN A 262 11.57 -23.49 6.84
N GLU A 263 10.32 -23.51 7.28
CA GLU A 263 9.71 -22.43 8.05
C GLU A 263 10.52 -22.03 9.29
N LYS A 264 11.05 -22.99 10.04
CA LYS A 264 11.85 -22.69 11.24
C LYS A 264 13.09 -21.86 10.92
N ALA A 265 13.73 -22.12 9.78
CA ALA A 265 14.83 -21.31 9.29
C ALA A 265 14.36 -19.92 8.84
N ALA A 266 13.21 -19.83 8.16
CA ALA A 266 12.61 -18.56 7.77
C ALA A 266 12.34 -17.65 8.99
N ILE A 267 11.68 -18.18 10.02
CA ILE A 267 11.39 -17.45 11.27
C ILE A 267 12.70 -16.98 11.92
N ARG A 268 13.73 -17.82 11.98
CA ARG A 268 15.06 -17.44 12.52
C ARG A 268 15.76 -16.34 11.71
N LEU A 269 15.57 -16.31 10.40
CA LEU A 269 16.09 -15.22 9.57
C LEU A 269 15.35 -13.92 9.86
N LEU A 270 14.02 -13.97 10.00
CA LEU A 270 13.22 -12.80 10.38
C LEU A 270 13.57 -12.28 11.76
N GLU A 271 13.72 -13.18 12.73
CA GLU A 271 14.27 -12.91 14.05
C GLU A 271 15.55 -12.11 13.95
N LYS A 272 16.50 -12.57 13.14
CA LYS A 272 17.81 -11.93 12.98
C LYS A 272 17.74 -10.56 12.30
N GLU A 273 16.87 -10.39 11.30
CA GLU A 273 16.71 -9.09 10.63
C GLU A 273 15.98 -8.09 11.53
N ALA A 274 14.97 -8.55 12.28
CA ALA A 274 14.35 -7.75 13.32
C ALA A 274 15.35 -7.45 14.46
N ALA A 275 16.20 -8.42 14.82
CA ALA A 275 17.31 -8.34 15.77
C ALA A 275 18.37 -7.31 15.43
N SER A 276 18.43 -6.89 14.17
CA SER A 276 19.38 -5.91 13.68
C SER A 276 18.75 -4.58 13.28
N ASP A 277 17.48 -4.34 13.63
CA ASP A 277 16.72 -3.12 13.31
C ASP A 277 16.69 -2.87 11.80
N ASN A 278 16.69 -3.96 11.03
CA ASN A 278 16.89 -3.90 9.60
C ASN A 278 15.58 -4.05 8.82
N LEU A 279 14.44 -4.32 9.47
CA LEU A 279 13.13 -4.40 8.82
C LEU A 279 12.44 -3.03 8.82
N ASN A 280 11.96 -2.60 7.67
CA ASN A 280 11.22 -1.34 7.51
C ASN A 280 9.80 -1.39 8.12
N TYR A 281 9.22 -2.58 8.16
CA TYR A 281 7.87 -2.82 8.67
C TYR A 281 7.80 -4.18 9.34
N LEU A 282 6.83 -4.32 10.25
CA LEU A 282 6.63 -5.53 11.05
C LEU A 282 5.16 -5.94 11.06
N PRO A 283 4.87 -7.24 11.05
CA PRO A 283 3.51 -7.73 11.05
C PRO A 283 2.80 -7.46 12.39
N ILE A 284 1.52 -7.09 12.32
CA ILE A 284 0.63 -6.89 13.46
C ILE A 284 -0.39 -8.02 13.54
N ALA A 285 -1.07 -8.32 12.44
CA ALA A 285 -2.08 -9.37 12.40
C ALA A 285 -2.23 -9.97 11.00
N ALA A 286 -2.64 -11.23 10.92
CA ALA A 286 -3.31 -11.76 9.73
C ALA A 286 -4.77 -12.05 10.01
N PHE A 287 -5.58 -11.70 9.04
CA PHE A 287 -7.00 -12.00 8.99
C PHE A 287 -7.20 -13.12 7.99
N THR A 288 -7.61 -14.27 8.50
CA THR A 288 -8.00 -15.44 7.71
C THR A 288 -9.51 -15.58 7.77
N LYS A 289 -10.08 -16.49 6.99
CA LYS A 289 -11.50 -16.84 7.14
C LYS A 289 -11.84 -17.43 8.53
N ASN A 290 -10.86 -18.04 9.20
CA ASN A 290 -11.04 -18.77 10.47
C ASN A 290 -10.85 -17.86 11.69
N GLY A 291 -10.37 -16.63 11.50
CA GLY A 291 -10.15 -15.68 12.59
C GLY A 291 -8.94 -14.80 12.37
N VAL A 292 -8.56 -14.12 13.44
CA VAL A 292 -7.42 -13.20 13.50
C VAL A 292 -6.25 -13.86 14.21
N ILE A 293 -5.06 -13.76 13.61
CA ILE A 293 -3.82 -14.29 14.16
C ILE A 293 -3.01 -13.10 14.63
N ASP A 294 -2.74 -13.07 15.92
CA ASP A 294 -1.91 -12.06 16.56
C ASP A 294 -0.43 -12.30 16.23
N MET A 295 0.14 -11.44 15.37
CA MET A 295 1.55 -11.55 15.00
C MET A 295 2.47 -10.81 15.97
N VAL A 296 1.90 -9.96 16.84
CA VAL A 296 2.62 -9.17 17.84
C VAL A 296 3.02 -10.02 19.05
N SER A 297 2.25 -11.06 19.38
CA SER A 297 2.61 -12.00 20.45
C SER A 297 3.42 -13.22 19.97
N GLY A 298 4.02 -13.14 18.78
CA GLY A 298 4.89 -14.19 18.24
C GLY A 298 4.17 -15.29 17.47
N TYR A 299 2.87 -15.20 17.20
CA TYR A 299 2.16 -16.22 16.40
C TYR A 299 2.33 -16.06 14.88
N PHE A 300 3.45 -15.46 14.44
CA PHE A 300 3.78 -15.30 13.02
C PHE A 300 4.38 -16.58 12.42
N SER A 301 3.53 -17.60 12.22
CA SER A 301 3.91 -18.88 11.60
C SER A 301 2.82 -19.41 10.67
N TYR A 302 3.24 -20.07 9.58
CA TYR A 302 2.38 -20.76 8.63
C TYR A 302 1.42 -21.74 9.33
N ASP A 303 1.93 -22.54 10.27
CA ASP A 303 1.10 -23.51 11.01
C ASP A 303 -0.04 -22.86 11.82
N ARG A 304 0.14 -21.60 12.25
CA ARG A 304 -0.87 -20.85 13.02
C ARG A 304 -1.96 -20.26 12.14
N LEU A 305 -1.82 -20.34 10.81
CA LEU A 305 -2.85 -19.93 9.86
C LEU A 305 -4.12 -20.81 9.94
N GLY A 306 -4.08 -21.94 10.65
CA GLY A 306 -5.25 -22.77 10.93
C GLY A 306 -5.85 -23.34 9.64
N VAL A 307 -4.99 -23.83 8.75
CA VAL A 307 -5.33 -24.09 7.35
C VAL A 307 -6.05 -25.45 7.18
N THR A 308 -7.36 -25.39 6.96
CA THR A 308 -8.20 -26.53 6.48
C THR A 308 -8.24 -26.55 4.95
N GLU A 309 -8.68 -27.63 4.28
CA GLU A 309 -8.82 -27.65 2.80
C GLU A 309 -9.63 -26.48 2.26
N ASN A 310 -10.71 -26.12 2.94
CA ASN A 310 -11.56 -25.00 2.55
C ASN A 310 -10.88 -23.63 2.75
N ALA A 311 -9.68 -23.55 3.36
CA ALA A 311 -8.99 -22.28 3.64
C ALA A 311 -8.19 -21.73 2.44
N PHE A 312 -8.07 -22.51 1.38
CA PHE A 312 -7.41 -22.12 0.14
C PHE A 312 -8.36 -21.56 -0.92
N ASP A 313 -9.68 -21.57 -0.65
CA ASP A 313 -10.70 -20.98 -1.51
C ASP A 313 -10.89 -19.49 -1.15
N ALA A 314 -10.42 -18.62 -2.05
CA ALA A 314 -10.45 -17.17 -1.85
C ALA A 314 -11.86 -16.58 -1.96
N GLU A 315 -12.74 -17.13 -2.80
CA GLU A 315 -14.09 -16.58 -3.00
C GLU A 315 -14.96 -16.78 -1.76
N SER A 316 -14.92 -17.98 -1.15
CA SER A 316 -15.65 -18.23 0.10
C SER A 316 -14.98 -17.60 1.34
N ALA A 317 -13.67 -17.34 1.30
CA ALA A 317 -12.94 -16.76 2.43
C ALA A 317 -13.14 -15.24 2.59
N GLN A 318 -13.32 -14.52 1.49
CA GLN A 318 -13.26 -13.05 1.47
C GLN A 318 -14.23 -12.40 2.47
N GLN A 319 -15.50 -12.82 2.52
CA GLN A 319 -16.50 -12.21 3.40
C GLN A 319 -16.14 -12.39 4.88
N ALA A 320 -15.67 -13.58 5.27
CA ALA A 320 -15.22 -13.84 6.63
C ALA A 320 -13.99 -13.02 6.99
N ILE A 321 -13.04 -12.88 6.05
CA ILE A 321 -11.86 -12.03 6.26
C ILE A 321 -12.29 -10.57 6.47
N LEU A 322 -13.18 -10.02 5.66
CA LEU A 322 -13.67 -8.64 5.81
C LEU A 322 -14.30 -8.41 7.19
N ALA A 323 -15.12 -9.35 7.68
CA ALA A 323 -15.72 -9.26 9.02
C ALA A 323 -14.68 -9.31 10.14
N ASN A 324 -13.67 -10.19 10.01
CA ASN A 324 -12.57 -10.31 10.97
C ASN A 324 -11.69 -9.05 11.00
N VAL A 325 -11.40 -8.47 9.83
CA VAL A 325 -10.70 -7.19 9.69
C VAL A 325 -11.49 -6.09 10.39
N HIS A 326 -12.78 -5.95 10.10
CA HIS A 326 -13.63 -4.91 10.69
C HIS A 326 -13.64 -4.99 12.23
N THR A 327 -13.92 -6.18 12.76
CA THR A 327 -13.96 -6.44 14.22
C THR A 327 -12.63 -6.08 14.88
N PHE A 328 -11.50 -6.44 14.26
CA PHE A 328 -10.19 -6.12 14.80
C PHE A 328 -9.89 -4.62 14.74
N MET A 329 -10.26 -3.95 13.65
CA MET A 329 -10.08 -2.50 13.52
C MET A 329 -10.86 -1.74 14.58
N GLU A 330 -12.13 -2.12 14.84
CA GLU A 330 -12.93 -1.54 15.94
C GLU A 330 -12.26 -1.76 17.30
N MET A 331 -11.76 -2.97 17.56
CA MET A 331 -11.03 -3.29 18.79
C MET A 331 -9.75 -2.45 18.93
N ALA A 332 -8.94 -2.35 17.87
CA ALA A 332 -7.69 -1.60 17.88
C ALA A 332 -7.90 -0.08 18.03
N GLN A 333 -9.02 0.46 17.54
CA GLN A 333 -9.40 1.86 17.69
C GLN A 333 -9.92 2.19 19.09
N THR A 334 -10.78 1.33 19.64
CA THR A 334 -11.48 1.59 20.91
C THR A 334 -10.69 1.11 22.12
N ARG A 335 -10.31 -0.17 22.11
CA ARG A 335 -9.62 -0.84 23.21
C ARG A 335 -8.11 -0.80 23.09
N GLY A 336 -7.57 -0.58 21.89
CA GLY A 336 -6.13 -0.53 21.65
C GLY A 336 -5.46 -1.90 21.56
N LEU A 337 -4.15 -1.85 21.27
CA LEU A 337 -3.25 -2.99 21.13
C LEU A 337 -2.11 -2.84 22.13
N THR A 338 -1.71 -3.94 22.75
CA THR A 338 -0.47 -3.96 23.55
C THR A 338 0.67 -4.33 22.62
N LEU A 339 1.52 -3.35 22.32
CA LEU A 339 2.70 -3.54 21.49
C LEU A 339 3.90 -3.80 22.40
N PRO A 340 4.70 -4.84 22.15
CA PRO A 340 5.96 -5.05 22.83
C PRO A 340 6.85 -3.81 22.71
N HIS A 341 7.44 -3.39 23.83
CA HIS A 341 8.32 -2.22 24.00
C HIS A 341 7.67 -0.84 23.78
N TYR A 342 6.71 -0.70 22.87
CA TYR A 342 5.96 0.55 22.69
C TYR A 342 4.84 0.72 23.72
N GLY A 343 4.42 -0.38 24.35
CA GLY A 343 3.35 -0.42 25.33
C GLY A 343 1.97 -0.36 24.68
N PHE A 344 1.00 0.06 25.48
CA PHE A 344 -0.38 0.20 25.04
C PHE A 344 -0.52 1.33 24.02
N SER A 345 -0.96 0.99 22.80
CA SER A 345 -1.16 1.93 21.69
C SER A 345 -2.56 1.80 21.13
N LYS A 346 -3.11 2.88 20.60
CA LYS A 346 -4.40 2.85 19.88
C LYS A 346 -4.18 3.10 18.41
N LEU A 347 -5.07 2.53 17.60
CA LEU A 347 -5.16 2.88 16.19
C LEU A 347 -5.78 4.28 16.07
N MET A 348 -5.03 5.20 15.49
CA MET A 348 -5.40 6.60 15.33
C MET A 348 -5.50 6.94 13.85
N PHE A 349 -6.26 7.98 13.54
CA PHE A 349 -6.30 8.58 12.21
C PHE A 349 -5.21 9.63 12.08
N ASP A 350 -4.31 9.46 11.11
CA ASP A 350 -3.29 10.44 10.79
C ASP A 350 -3.91 11.55 9.92
N SER A 351 -4.13 12.73 10.51
CA SER A 351 -4.75 13.86 9.82
C SER A 351 -3.91 14.44 8.67
N ARG A 352 -2.60 14.13 8.63
CA ARG A 352 -1.70 14.60 7.56
C ARG A 352 -1.78 13.69 6.33
N THR A 353 -1.69 12.38 6.55
CA THR A 353 -1.69 11.39 5.44
C THR A 353 -3.09 10.88 5.13
N GLY A 354 -4.03 10.99 6.04
CA GLY A 354 -5.30 10.27 5.92
C GLY A 354 -5.17 8.75 6.01
N PHE A 355 -4.06 8.23 6.54
CA PHE A 355 -3.85 6.81 6.86
C PHE A 355 -4.15 6.52 8.32
N PHE A 356 -4.05 5.25 8.70
CA PHE A 356 -4.01 4.88 10.11
C PHE A 356 -2.59 4.86 10.65
N ALA A 357 -2.44 5.13 11.94
CA ALA A 357 -1.17 5.04 12.64
C ALA A 357 -1.33 4.53 14.08
N LEU A 358 -0.29 3.87 14.60
CA LEU A 358 -0.16 3.52 16.02
C LEU A 358 0.63 4.60 16.74
N ASP A 359 -0.03 5.29 17.68
CA ASP A 359 0.48 6.48 18.35
C ASP A 359 1.79 6.27 19.11
N LYS A 360 1.98 5.09 19.73
CA LYS A 360 3.17 4.81 20.53
C LYS A 360 4.40 4.51 19.68
N VAL A 361 4.22 4.05 18.45
CA VAL A 361 5.32 3.74 17.52
C VAL A 361 5.89 5.03 16.91
N VAL A 362 5.07 6.08 16.79
CA VAL A 362 5.54 7.41 16.37
C VAL A 362 6.57 7.95 17.39
N PRO A 363 7.82 8.29 17.02
CA PRO A 363 8.80 8.80 17.96
C PRO A 363 8.32 10.09 18.64
N PHE A 364 8.54 10.24 19.95
CA PHE A 364 8.19 11.47 20.69
C PHE A 364 8.95 12.70 20.18
N SER A 365 10.17 12.50 19.69
CA SER A 365 11.01 13.55 19.11
C SER A 365 10.57 13.97 17.70
N LEU A 366 9.65 13.23 17.07
CA LEU A 366 9.18 13.56 15.74
C LEU A 366 8.31 14.82 15.80
N ALA A 367 8.80 15.90 15.20
CA ALA A 367 8.09 17.16 15.10
C ALA A 367 8.06 17.68 13.67
N ILE A 368 6.95 18.35 13.34
CA ILE A 368 6.63 18.96 12.07
C ILE A 368 6.58 20.47 12.30
N GLN A 369 7.56 21.22 11.81
CA GLN A 369 7.65 22.69 12.03
C GLN A 369 7.49 23.09 13.53
N GLY A 370 8.08 22.30 14.43
CA GLY A 370 7.99 22.52 15.88
C GLY A 370 6.73 21.94 16.54
N VAL A 371 5.79 21.39 15.77
CA VAL A 371 4.58 20.73 16.27
C VAL A 371 4.86 19.25 16.47
N PRO A 372 4.65 18.67 17.66
CA PRO A 372 4.81 17.23 17.88
C PRO A 372 3.90 16.44 16.92
N TYR A 373 4.45 15.47 16.18
CA TYR A 373 3.66 14.72 15.19
C TYR A 373 2.44 14.04 15.79
N ARG A 374 2.56 13.57 17.03
CA ARG A 374 1.46 12.89 17.75
C ARG A 374 0.23 13.76 17.96
N SER A 375 0.35 15.10 17.97
CA SER A 375 -0.82 15.98 18.05
C SER A 375 -1.63 16.02 16.75
N LEU A 376 -1.07 15.50 15.65
CA LEU A 376 -1.75 15.36 14.35
C LEU A 376 -2.47 14.00 14.21
N LEU A 377 -2.38 13.15 15.24
CA LEU A 377 -3.08 11.87 15.29
C LEU A 377 -4.40 12.03 16.02
N PHE A 378 -5.49 11.80 15.31
CA PHE A 378 -6.83 11.90 15.88
C PHE A 378 -7.26 10.56 16.45
N SER A 379 -7.79 10.62 17.68
CA SER A 379 -8.43 9.45 18.27
C SER A 379 -9.61 9.00 17.41
N LEU A 380 -9.80 7.68 17.38
CA LEU A 380 -10.95 7.01 16.79
C LEU A 380 -11.78 6.31 17.85
N GLU A 381 -11.56 6.67 19.12
CA GLU A 381 -12.27 6.10 20.26
C GLU A 381 -13.67 6.69 20.36
N GLY A 382 -14.66 5.86 20.01
CA GLY A 382 -16.07 6.21 20.08
C GLY A 382 -16.58 6.94 18.84
N GLU A 383 -17.90 6.99 18.74
CA GLU A 383 -18.62 7.43 17.55
C GLU A 383 -18.32 8.90 17.19
N GLU A 384 -18.24 9.79 18.19
CA GLU A 384 -17.97 11.22 17.95
C GLU A 384 -16.54 11.48 17.46
N ALA A 385 -15.56 10.71 17.95
CA ALA A 385 -14.19 10.81 17.48
C ALA A 385 -14.06 10.30 16.04
N GLN A 386 -14.73 9.18 15.72
CA GLN A 386 -14.83 8.66 14.36
C GLN A 386 -15.56 9.63 13.43
N LYS A 387 -16.67 10.25 13.85
CA LYS A 387 -17.37 11.31 13.10
C LYS A 387 -16.48 12.51 12.88
N ARG A 388 -15.70 12.95 13.87
CA ARG A 388 -14.73 14.05 13.72
C ARG A 388 -13.64 13.69 12.72
N ALA A 389 -13.06 12.49 12.82
CA ALA A 389 -12.07 12.01 11.87
C ALA A 389 -12.66 11.95 10.45
N LEU A 390 -13.84 11.34 10.28
CA LEU A 390 -14.54 11.29 9.00
C LEU A 390 -14.85 12.70 8.48
N LYS A 391 -15.40 13.59 9.30
CA LYS A 391 -15.66 15.00 8.93
C LYS A 391 -14.38 15.67 8.48
N TYR A 392 -13.28 15.50 9.20
CA TYR A 392 -11.96 16.00 8.81
C TYR A 392 -11.53 15.43 7.46
N MET A 393 -11.71 14.13 7.22
CA MET A 393 -11.44 13.51 5.93
C MET A 393 -12.28 14.10 4.81
N LEU A 394 -13.59 14.27 5.03
CA LEU A 394 -14.52 14.84 4.05
C LEU A 394 -14.17 16.30 3.72
N ILE A 395 -13.87 17.09 4.74
CA ILE A 395 -13.47 18.50 4.63
C ILE A 395 -12.11 18.62 3.92
N PHE A 396 -11.10 17.86 4.34
CA PHE A 396 -9.75 17.90 3.78
C PHE A 396 -9.69 17.39 2.34
N ARG A 397 -10.59 16.46 1.97
CA ARG A 397 -10.65 15.86 0.64
C ARG A 397 -11.70 16.50 -0.27
N ASN A 398 -12.28 17.64 0.13
CA ASN A 398 -13.29 18.40 -0.63
C ASN A 398 -14.45 17.51 -1.12
N PHE A 399 -14.99 16.76 -0.18
CA PHE A 399 -16.25 16.08 -0.31
C PHE A 399 -17.33 16.99 0.28
N MET A 400 -18.41 17.28 -0.45
CA MET A 400 -19.56 18.01 0.09
C MET A 400 -20.65 17.00 0.49
N PRO A 401 -20.68 16.56 1.76
CA PRO A 401 -21.60 15.52 2.22
C PRO A 401 -23.08 15.93 2.20
N GLU A 402 -23.39 17.24 2.21
CA GLU A 402 -24.74 17.81 2.30
C GLU A 402 -25.64 17.46 1.10
N HIS A 403 -25.07 16.94 0.00
CA HIS A 403 -25.82 16.45 -1.17
C HIS A 403 -25.52 14.98 -1.52
N PHE A 404 -24.66 14.30 -0.76
CA PHE A 404 -24.24 12.94 -1.08
C PHE A 404 -25.17 11.86 -0.49
N LEU A 405 -25.74 12.12 0.69
CA LEU A 405 -26.57 11.14 1.40
C LEU A 405 -28.05 11.17 0.99
N GLU A 406 -28.56 12.29 0.48
CA GLU A 406 -29.99 12.43 0.16
C GLU A 406 -30.38 11.97 -1.26
N ARG A 407 -29.43 11.65 -2.15
CA ARG A 407 -29.73 11.46 -3.59
C ARG A 407 -29.17 10.25 -4.33
N PHE A 408 -28.28 9.42 -3.77
CA PHE A 408 -27.62 8.37 -4.58
C PHE A 408 -27.39 7.04 -3.84
N PRO A 409 -28.14 5.97 -4.18
CA PRO A 409 -27.51 4.67 -4.41
C PRO A 409 -26.29 4.86 -5.33
N ILE A 410 -25.22 4.10 -5.10
CA ILE A 410 -23.92 4.25 -5.77
C ILE A 410 -24.11 4.27 -7.30
N ASP A 411 -24.09 5.48 -7.89
CA ASP A 411 -24.31 5.70 -9.32
C ASP A 411 -23.15 5.09 -10.13
N PRO A 412 -23.39 4.28 -11.17
CA PRO A 412 -22.35 3.80 -12.08
C PRO A 412 -21.56 4.92 -12.80
N LYS A 413 -21.97 6.19 -12.67
CA LYS A 413 -21.26 7.39 -13.18
C LYS A 413 -20.45 8.14 -12.12
N PHE A 414 -20.18 7.53 -10.97
CA PHE A 414 -19.45 8.16 -9.87
C PHE A 414 -18.00 8.53 -10.27
N VAL A 415 -17.64 9.82 -10.15
CA VAL A 415 -16.29 10.33 -10.41
C VAL A 415 -15.80 11.12 -9.19
N VAL A 416 -14.79 10.61 -8.49
CA VAL A 416 -14.08 11.33 -7.42
C VAL A 416 -13.18 12.39 -8.07
N ARG A 417 -13.64 13.64 -8.14
CA ARG A 417 -12.89 14.70 -8.84
C ARG A 417 -11.77 15.35 -8.02
N ARG A 418 -11.68 15.14 -6.69
CA ARG A 418 -10.94 16.07 -5.80
C ARG A 418 -10.24 15.52 -4.54
N ALA A 419 -9.82 14.26 -4.46
CA ALA A 419 -9.02 13.82 -3.30
C ALA A 419 -7.53 14.21 -3.41
N MET A 420 -7.08 15.21 -2.64
CA MET A 420 -5.66 15.61 -2.58
C MET A 420 -5.26 15.72 -1.11
N ILE A 421 -4.14 15.12 -0.73
CA ILE A 421 -3.76 14.99 0.69
C ILE A 421 -2.56 15.86 1.09
N PHE A 422 -1.70 16.27 0.16
CA PHE A 422 -0.50 17.02 0.56
C PHE A 422 -0.50 18.52 0.21
N ASN A 423 -1.66 19.16 -0.05
CA ASN A 423 -1.74 20.61 -0.31
C ASN A 423 -3.19 21.17 -0.33
N ARG A 424 -3.96 21.08 0.77
CA ARG A 424 -5.25 21.80 0.85
C ARG A 424 -5.41 22.64 2.11
N PHE A 425 -5.84 23.86 1.85
CA PHE A 425 -5.33 25.01 2.55
C PHE A 425 -6.34 25.62 3.56
N PRO A 426 -7.61 25.92 3.22
CA PRO A 426 -8.55 26.49 4.20
C PRO A 426 -8.74 25.63 5.47
N VAL A 427 -8.62 24.32 5.30
CA VAL A 427 -8.77 23.31 6.35
C VAL A 427 -7.48 23.13 7.14
N LEU A 428 -6.31 23.32 6.53
CA LEU A 428 -5.06 23.48 7.28
C LEU A 428 -5.14 24.73 8.16
N THR A 429 -5.73 25.84 7.70
CA THR A 429 -5.95 27.00 8.58
C THR A 429 -6.88 26.66 9.75
N GLU A 430 -7.99 25.97 9.52
CA GLU A 430 -8.90 25.55 10.59
C GLU A 430 -8.27 24.53 11.54
N LEU A 431 -7.54 23.52 11.03
CA LEU A 431 -6.78 22.56 11.83
C LEU A 431 -5.75 23.27 12.69
N PHE A 432 -4.95 24.14 12.08
CA PHE A 432 -3.93 24.89 12.81
C PHE A 432 -4.60 25.80 13.83
N THR A 433 -5.74 26.43 13.51
CA THR A 433 -6.51 27.24 14.48
C THR A 433 -7.04 26.39 15.64
N GLU A 434 -7.63 25.23 15.36
CA GLU A 434 -8.18 24.28 16.35
C GLU A 434 -7.08 23.73 17.26
N LEU A 435 -5.91 23.41 16.68
CA LEU A 435 -4.72 22.98 17.41
C LEU A 435 -3.95 24.15 18.04
N GLN A 436 -4.42 25.40 17.89
CA GLN A 436 -3.76 26.63 18.37
C GLN A 436 -2.33 26.80 17.85
N LEU A 437 -2.10 26.43 16.60
CA LEU A 437 -0.86 26.49 15.86
C LEU A 437 -0.85 27.66 14.88
N ASN A 438 0.32 28.28 14.72
CA ASN A 438 0.53 29.29 13.69
C ASN A 438 0.64 28.64 12.30
N VAL A 439 -0.11 29.16 11.33
CA VAL A 439 0.00 28.74 9.94
C VAL A 439 1.34 29.22 9.37
N PRO A 440 2.21 28.35 8.86
CA PRO A 440 3.53 28.76 8.38
C PRO A 440 3.41 29.68 7.15
N ARG A 441 4.31 30.67 7.06
CA ARG A 441 4.24 31.74 6.05
C ARG A 441 4.25 31.22 4.61
N ASP A 442 5.02 30.17 4.35
CA ASP A 442 5.15 29.55 3.02
C ASP A 442 3.83 28.90 2.54
N TYR A 443 2.89 28.66 3.45
CA TYR A 443 1.57 28.12 3.12
C TYR A 443 0.60 29.25 2.74
N LEU A 444 0.79 30.50 3.19
CA LEU A 444 -0.22 31.59 3.11
C LEU A 444 -0.60 32.01 1.69
N GLU A 445 0.35 32.01 0.75
CA GLU A 445 0.09 32.44 -0.63
C GLU A 445 -0.59 31.34 -1.47
N PRO A 446 -0.14 30.07 -1.42
CA PRO A 446 -0.94 28.93 -1.88
C PRO A 446 -2.32 28.82 -1.21
N LEU A 447 -2.42 29.16 0.09
CA LEU A 447 -3.67 29.20 0.85
C LEU A 447 -4.69 30.15 0.24
N GLY A 448 -4.27 31.38 -0.02
CA GLY A 448 -5.12 32.39 -0.65
C GLY A 448 -5.58 31.98 -2.07
N ARG A 449 -4.70 31.39 -2.88
CA ARG A 449 -5.04 30.92 -4.25
C ARG A 449 -6.08 29.80 -4.23
N ALA A 450 -5.89 28.81 -3.37
CA ALA A 450 -6.81 27.67 -3.27
C ALA A 450 -8.16 28.05 -2.63
N GLY A 451 -8.19 28.94 -1.63
CA GLY A 451 -9.43 29.46 -1.05
C GLY A 451 -10.28 30.21 -2.09
N ARG A 452 -9.64 30.97 -2.99
CA ARG A 452 -10.34 31.62 -4.13
C ARG A 452 -10.93 30.59 -5.11
N LEU A 453 -10.19 29.52 -5.42
CA LEU A 453 -10.68 28.41 -6.25
C LEU A 453 -11.87 27.69 -5.61
N TYR A 454 -11.83 27.41 -4.30
CA TYR A 454 -12.94 26.81 -3.57
C TYR A 454 -14.19 27.68 -3.66
N LYS A 455 -14.10 28.96 -3.29
CA LYS A 455 -15.21 29.93 -3.40
C LYS A 455 -15.79 30.00 -4.81
N ARG A 456 -14.94 30.00 -5.85
CA ARG A 456 -15.40 30.04 -7.26
C ARG A 456 -16.23 28.80 -7.64
N GLU A 457 -15.87 27.65 -7.09
CA GLU A 457 -16.51 26.38 -7.43
C GLU A 457 -17.78 26.14 -6.58
N THR A 458 -17.82 26.57 -5.31
CA THR A 458 -19.04 26.53 -4.49
C THR A 458 -20.09 27.54 -4.93
N VAL A 459 -19.70 28.74 -5.36
CA VAL A 459 -20.63 29.75 -5.90
C VAL A 459 -21.30 29.29 -7.21
N LYS A 460 -20.68 28.40 -7.98
CA LYS A 460 -21.30 27.82 -9.18
C LYS A 460 -22.40 26.80 -8.87
N VAL A 461 -22.33 26.11 -7.73
CA VAL A 461 -23.31 25.10 -7.33
C VAL A 461 -24.58 25.74 -6.77
N ASN A 462 -24.49 26.95 -6.20
CA ASN A 462 -25.64 27.67 -5.64
C ASN A 462 -26.51 28.41 -6.67
N LYS A 463 -26.27 28.25 -7.98
CA LYS A 463 -27.22 28.70 -9.00
C LYS A 463 -28.32 27.65 -9.16
N VAL A 464 -29.40 27.81 -8.41
CA VAL A 464 -30.67 27.09 -8.61
C VAL A 464 -31.10 27.23 -10.08
N PRO A 465 -31.43 26.14 -10.79
CA PRO A 465 -32.00 26.25 -12.14
C PRO A 465 -33.34 26.99 -12.05
N LYS A 466 -33.53 28.02 -12.88
CA LYS A 466 -34.85 28.65 -13.04
C LYS A 466 -35.87 27.55 -13.39
N PRO A 467 -37.11 27.59 -12.84
CA PRO A 467 -38.16 26.66 -13.22
C PRO A 467 -38.35 26.70 -14.73
N GLN A 468 -38.15 25.57 -15.40
CA GLN A 468 -38.53 25.41 -16.80
C GLN A 468 -40.05 25.33 -16.86
N ALA A 469 -40.66 26.19 -17.68
CA ALA A 469 -42.09 26.11 -17.98
C ALA A 469 -42.43 24.73 -18.56
N PRO A 470 -43.61 24.16 -18.27
CA PRO A 470 -43.99 22.84 -18.73
C PRO A 470 -44.02 22.79 -20.26
N ALA A 471 -43.36 21.78 -20.83
CA ALA A 471 -43.36 21.53 -22.27
C ALA A 471 -44.74 21.04 -22.73
N PRO A 472 -45.22 21.46 -23.91
CA PRO A 472 -46.49 21.01 -24.45
C PRO A 472 -46.43 19.53 -24.84
N ILE A 473 -47.48 18.79 -24.46
CA ILE A 473 -47.68 17.38 -24.78
C ILE A 473 -47.78 17.20 -26.30
N ARG A 474 -46.88 16.40 -26.90
CA ARG A 474 -47.01 15.93 -28.28
C ARG A 474 -47.59 14.52 -28.32
N ALA A 475 -48.53 14.32 -29.24
CA ALA A 475 -49.22 13.06 -29.53
C ALA A 475 -48.25 11.97 -30.05
N PRO A 476 -48.60 10.67 -29.90
CA PRO A 476 -47.71 9.56 -30.22
C PRO A 476 -47.61 9.32 -31.73
N VAL A 477 -46.39 9.08 -32.22
CA VAL A 477 -46.11 8.64 -33.59
C VAL A 477 -45.68 7.16 -33.57
N ALA A 478 -46.22 6.41 -34.54
CA ALA A 478 -46.19 4.97 -34.68
C ALA A 478 -44.80 4.34 -34.83
N GLN A 479 -44.69 3.08 -34.38
CA GLN A 479 -43.53 2.20 -34.52
C GLN A 479 -43.37 1.68 -35.96
N ALA A 480 -42.12 1.54 -36.41
CA ALA A 480 -41.76 0.81 -37.63
C ALA A 480 -41.03 -0.51 -37.29
N PRO A 481 -41.09 -1.55 -38.16
CA PRO A 481 -40.81 -2.95 -37.82
C PRO A 481 -39.32 -3.35 -37.89
N PRO A 482 -38.94 -4.55 -37.41
CA PRO A 482 -37.55 -4.98 -37.29
C PRO A 482 -37.01 -5.53 -38.61
N ILE A 483 -35.71 -5.31 -38.87
CA ILE A 483 -34.97 -5.98 -39.93
C ILE A 483 -34.06 -7.05 -39.31
N VAL A 484 -34.18 -8.27 -39.84
CA VAL A 484 -33.46 -9.50 -39.53
C VAL A 484 -32.61 -9.88 -40.76
N ASN A 485 -31.43 -10.51 -40.51
CA ASN A 485 -30.50 -11.27 -41.38
C ASN A 485 -29.13 -10.64 -41.76
N GLN A 486 -28.09 -11.08 -41.00
CA GLN A 486 -26.79 -11.74 -41.36
C GLN A 486 -25.90 -11.22 -42.53
N PRO A 487 -24.58 -11.55 -42.65
CA PRO A 487 -23.71 -12.51 -41.92
C PRO A 487 -22.32 -11.98 -41.46
N SER A 488 -21.55 -12.83 -40.78
CA SER A 488 -20.16 -12.64 -40.33
C SER A 488 -19.13 -12.38 -41.45
N PRO A 489 -17.96 -11.80 -41.10
CA PRO A 489 -16.70 -12.45 -41.45
C PRO A 489 -15.92 -12.87 -40.19
N ALA A 490 -15.57 -14.15 -40.17
CA ALA A 490 -14.53 -14.71 -39.33
C ALA A 490 -13.17 -14.11 -39.71
N TYR A 491 -12.32 -13.81 -38.72
CA TYR A 491 -10.87 -14.09 -38.74
C TYR A 491 -10.31 -13.98 -37.31
N ALA A 492 -9.82 -15.13 -36.82
CA ALA A 492 -8.80 -15.41 -35.79
C ALA A 492 -8.44 -14.26 -34.81
N ALA A 493 -8.77 -14.28 -33.51
CA ALA A 493 -8.56 -15.31 -32.49
C ALA A 493 -7.13 -15.88 -32.48
N VAL A 494 -6.27 -15.38 -31.57
CA VAL A 494 -5.59 -16.22 -30.56
C VAL A 494 -5.27 -15.34 -29.34
N THR A 495 -6.04 -15.51 -28.27
CA THR A 495 -5.60 -15.24 -26.89
C THR A 495 -5.97 -16.52 -26.13
N PRO A 496 -5.04 -17.17 -25.41
CA PRO A 496 -5.35 -18.47 -24.84
C PRO A 496 -6.50 -18.36 -23.83
N PRO A 497 -7.34 -19.40 -23.74
CA PRO A 497 -8.47 -19.42 -22.82
C PRO A 497 -7.99 -19.38 -21.37
N ALA A 498 -8.89 -18.87 -20.53
CA ALA A 498 -8.86 -19.06 -19.09
C ALA A 498 -8.63 -20.54 -18.79
N ASN A 499 -7.55 -20.83 -18.07
CA ASN A 499 -7.45 -22.08 -17.33
C ASN A 499 -7.24 -21.74 -15.86
N GLU A 500 -8.17 -22.24 -15.07
CA GLU A 500 -8.22 -22.22 -13.63
C GLU A 500 -6.99 -22.95 -13.08
N GLN A 501 -5.95 -22.22 -12.75
CA GLN A 501 -4.93 -22.66 -11.80
C GLN A 501 -4.23 -21.42 -11.25
N SER A 502 -4.50 -21.14 -9.98
CA SER A 502 -3.67 -20.27 -9.17
C SER A 502 -2.20 -20.71 -9.30
N PRO A 503 -1.22 -19.79 -9.30
CA PRO A 503 0.17 -20.14 -9.55
C PRO A 503 0.68 -21.13 -8.50
N ALA A 504 0.87 -22.37 -8.93
CA ALA A 504 1.66 -23.37 -8.25
C ALA A 504 3.09 -23.27 -8.81
N TYR A 505 4.04 -22.91 -7.95
CA TYR A 505 5.47 -22.93 -8.29
C TYR A 505 6.18 -23.91 -7.37
N ALA A 506 6.40 -25.12 -7.86
CA ALA A 506 7.38 -26.15 -7.45
C ALA A 506 7.39 -27.19 -8.60
N ALA A 507 8.42 -27.94 -8.95
CA ALA A 507 9.65 -28.35 -8.29
C ALA A 507 10.60 -28.90 -9.38
N VAL A 508 11.92 -28.91 -9.15
CA VAL A 508 12.81 -29.94 -9.73
C VAL A 508 13.89 -30.29 -8.69
N THR A 509 13.91 -31.57 -8.29
CA THR A 509 14.93 -32.23 -7.46
C THR A 509 16.19 -32.55 -8.26
N PRO A 510 17.41 -32.48 -7.66
CA PRO A 510 18.35 -33.60 -7.80
C PRO A 510 19.20 -33.88 -6.53
N PRO A 511 20.02 -34.98 -6.51
CA PRO A 511 20.29 -35.77 -5.30
C PRO A 511 21.62 -35.53 -4.58
N ASN A 512 21.64 -35.99 -3.32
CA ASN A 512 22.77 -36.50 -2.49
C ASN A 512 23.97 -35.59 -2.13
N GLY A 513 24.30 -35.54 -0.83
CA GLY A 513 25.72 -35.61 -0.39
C GLY A 513 26.28 -34.68 0.71
N VAL A 514 25.81 -34.80 1.96
CA VAL A 514 26.61 -35.04 3.20
C VAL A 514 27.78 -34.09 3.66
N LYS A 515 27.70 -33.74 4.97
CA LYS A 515 28.74 -33.49 6.03
C LYS A 515 29.16 -32.03 6.42
N THR A 516 28.77 -31.68 7.66
CA THR A 516 29.37 -30.75 8.65
C THR A 516 30.73 -31.30 9.19
N PRO A 517 31.61 -30.60 9.96
CA PRO A 517 31.27 -29.77 11.14
C PRO A 517 32.20 -28.62 11.67
N ASN A 518 31.58 -27.76 12.49
CA ASN A 518 32.00 -27.13 13.77
C ASN A 518 33.27 -26.26 13.91
N GLY A 519 33.12 -25.15 14.66
CA GLY A 519 34.21 -24.49 15.40
C GLY A 519 33.82 -23.12 15.97
N VAL A 520 33.69 -23.02 17.30
CA VAL A 520 33.14 -21.90 18.09
C VAL A 520 34.25 -20.94 18.57
N ASN A 521 33.98 -19.62 18.67
CA ASN A 521 34.13 -18.79 19.89
C ASN A 521 34.22 -17.28 19.63
N THR A 522 33.47 -16.53 20.44
CA THR A 522 33.50 -15.06 20.66
C THR A 522 34.12 -14.81 22.05
N PRO A 523 34.79 -13.67 22.30
CA PRO A 523 34.18 -12.56 23.06
C PRO A 523 34.71 -11.16 22.63
N VAL A 524 34.35 -9.97 23.15
CA VAL A 524 33.14 -9.31 23.69
C VAL A 524 33.53 -7.80 23.79
N GLN A 525 32.55 -6.89 23.59
CA GLN A 525 32.44 -5.47 24.03
C GLN A 525 33.43 -4.37 23.55
N GLN A 526 32.88 -3.29 22.98
CA GLN A 526 32.62 -2.03 23.73
C GLN A 526 31.65 -1.06 23.01
N VAL A 527 30.51 -0.83 23.68
CA VAL A 527 29.75 0.43 23.94
C VAL A 527 29.62 1.51 22.85
N GLY A 528 28.36 1.78 22.44
CA GLY A 528 27.88 3.15 22.20
C GLY A 528 26.77 3.32 21.16
N GLY A 529 25.51 3.52 21.60
CA GLY A 529 24.48 4.17 20.79
C GLY A 529 23.06 3.63 20.97
N PHE A 530 22.21 4.41 21.63
CA PHE A 530 20.77 4.17 21.78
C PHE A 530 20.11 3.82 20.43
N GLY A 531 19.83 2.53 20.23
CA GLY A 531 19.31 1.94 18.99
C GLY A 531 19.51 0.42 18.92
N GLU A 532 20.50 -0.12 19.62
CA GLU A 532 20.83 -1.56 19.56
C GLU A 532 19.93 -2.51 20.41
N ASP A 533 19.12 -1.97 21.33
CA ASP A 533 18.29 -2.79 22.24
C ASP A 533 16.89 -3.12 21.70
N LEU A 534 16.35 -2.32 20.77
CA LEU A 534 15.00 -2.52 20.20
C LEU A 534 14.94 -3.78 19.32
N ALA A 535 16.05 -4.01 18.64
CA ALA A 535 16.23 -5.05 17.68
C ALA A 535 16.36 -6.42 18.39
N ARG A 536 17.31 -6.54 19.32
CA ARG A 536 17.57 -7.78 20.09
C ARG A 536 16.35 -8.31 20.84
N GLN A 537 15.36 -7.47 21.14
CA GLN A 537 14.11 -7.88 21.79
C GLN A 537 12.94 -8.09 20.82
N TYR A 538 12.97 -7.54 19.60
CA TYR A 538 12.16 -8.05 18.49
C TYR A 538 12.60 -9.45 18.04
N ALA A 539 13.89 -9.76 18.16
CA ALA A 539 14.38 -11.15 18.13
C ALA A 539 13.68 -11.99 19.21
N SER A 540 13.33 -11.39 20.35
CA SER A 540 12.55 -12.03 21.43
C SER A 540 11.04 -12.03 21.21
N LEU A 541 10.45 -11.20 20.34
CA LEU A 541 9.04 -11.35 19.90
C LEU A 541 8.84 -12.71 19.21
N PHE A 542 9.85 -13.11 18.45
CA PHE A 542 9.92 -14.40 17.80
C PHE A 542 10.57 -15.49 18.69
N ALA A 543 11.54 -15.16 19.57
CA ALA A 543 12.11 -16.12 20.52
C ALA A 543 11.20 -16.41 21.74
N ASN A 544 10.26 -15.53 22.10
CA ASN A 544 9.26 -15.74 23.17
C ASN A 544 8.13 -16.69 22.73
N VAL A 545 8.09 -17.08 21.46
CA VAL A 545 7.37 -18.29 21.01
C VAL A 545 7.84 -19.54 21.76
N TRP A 546 8.99 -19.49 22.45
CA TRP A 546 9.61 -20.63 23.14
C TRP A 546 9.93 -20.45 24.62
N LYS A 547 9.41 -19.43 25.33
CA LYS A 547 9.51 -19.39 26.80
C LYS A 547 8.35 -20.04 27.55
N ASN A 548 7.26 -20.42 26.87
CA ASN A 548 6.13 -21.15 27.46
C ASN A 548 6.01 -22.60 26.98
N LYS A 549 7.14 -23.31 26.87
CA LYS A 549 7.20 -24.78 26.88
C LYS A 549 8.39 -25.24 27.72
N LYS A 550 8.23 -25.15 29.04
CA LYS A 550 8.63 -26.22 29.94
C LYS A 550 7.37 -26.82 30.53
#